data_AF-A0AAJ6TRZ1-F1
#
_entry.id   AF-A0AAJ6TRZ1-F1
#
_cell.length_a   1.000
_cell.length_b   1.000
_cell.length_c   1.000
_cell.angle_alpha   90.00
_cell.angle_beta   90.00
_cell.angle_gamma   90.00
#
_symmetry.space_group_name_H-M   'P 1'
#
loop_
_entity.id
_entity.type
_entity.pdbx_description
1 polymer ?
#
loop_
_entity_poly.entity_id
_entity_poly.type
_entity_poly.pdbx_seq_one_letter_code
_entity_poly.pdbx_strand_id
1 'polypeptide(L)'
;MGCGASMHPLGGRGKKSVPEVVVYVPSMRIPAHSDLQRPLRGLIPQDLVDRLACLRNQIVLVAGDTGLCGSAVTELRRALEEYLSLLIGLTKKEHGLEGLVEFKWKNLESGRQENSVANSWFELLSVIHMIAMLTLSEANTLMIPKDRSGSGIRVVSSDCKRDAVDLLLKASGCLVFCVREILARLPPDIKKTFSKDFQDGVLEAISIQALGQGTEIQLGFAVESQKASLSVKRRLACEQLIYFSQAYHFLSGLDMSNGHGKKHLCFIKWKFLEAKAAAYYYHGLILDKGTEPACHVSAVCCFLAAGGLLSESKKACLTFCLTAPVTRSPPLWGAMKHLHQKIPEVASRKSQMYGYLLEEEKALQALPDLPDFQLSLAPDDYVLPEIDPAWDRDKWGIHSQPLKEHLKDSEDETGT
;
A
#
# COMPACT_ATOMS: atom_id res chain seq x y z
N MET A 1 35.17 34.93 -33.73
CA MET A 1 35.19 34.00 -32.57
C MET A 1 34.15 34.49 -31.57
N GLY A 2 33.12 33.76 -31.16
CA GLY A 2 32.58 32.46 -31.51
C GLY A 2 31.17 32.42 -30.91
N CYS A 3 30.21 31.94 -31.71
CA CYS A 3 28.81 31.81 -31.34
C CYS A 3 28.59 30.65 -30.36
N GLY A 4 27.69 30.82 -29.40
CA GLY A 4 27.12 29.73 -28.60
C GLY A 4 25.60 29.84 -28.61
N ALA A 5 24.95 29.12 -29.53
CA ALA A 5 23.51 28.98 -29.58
C ALA A 5 23.05 27.93 -28.54
N SER A 6 22.15 28.29 -27.62
CA SER A 6 21.36 27.29 -26.89
C SER A 6 19.99 27.16 -27.53
N MET A 7 19.76 26.06 -28.23
CA MET A 7 18.44 25.69 -28.73
C MET A 7 17.54 25.30 -27.56
N HIS A 8 16.40 26.00 -27.44
CA HIS A 8 15.25 25.50 -26.70
C HIS A 8 14.56 24.41 -27.53
N PRO A 9 14.25 23.23 -26.96
CA PRO A 9 13.13 22.45 -27.45
C PRO A 9 11.85 22.95 -26.78
N LEU A 10 10.89 23.35 -27.62
CA LEU A 10 9.48 23.48 -27.25
C LEU A 10 8.98 22.16 -26.65
N GLY A 11 8.24 22.27 -25.54
CA GLY A 11 7.54 21.14 -24.93
C GLY A 11 7.05 21.50 -23.54
N GLY A 12 5.78 21.90 -23.42
CA GLY A 12 5.17 22.39 -22.19
C GLY A 12 5.30 21.39 -21.04
N ARG A 13 6.22 21.65 -20.10
CA ARG A 13 6.18 21.05 -18.77
C ARG A 13 5.18 21.84 -17.94
N GLY A 14 3.94 21.36 -17.86
CA GLY A 14 3.04 21.75 -16.78
C GLY A 14 3.80 21.60 -15.45
N LYS A 15 3.73 22.62 -14.58
CA LYS A 15 4.33 22.56 -13.24
C LYS A 15 3.82 21.30 -12.55
N LYS A 16 4.65 20.27 -12.41
CA LYS A 16 4.30 19.05 -11.65
C LYS A 16 4.01 19.49 -10.21
N SER A 17 2.73 19.53 -9.82
CA SER A 17 2.35 19.87 -8.46
C SER A 17 2.79 18.74 -7.54
N VAL A 18 3.58 19.06 -6.52
CA VAL A 18 3.95 18.08 -5.48
C VAL A 18 2.66 17.51 -4.86
N PRO A 19 2.46 16.19 -4.81
CA PRO A 19 1.21 15.60 -4.36
C PRO A 19 0.98 15.84 -2.85
N GLU A 20 -0.29 16.03 -2.49
CA GLU A 20 -0.79 16.03 -1.11
C GLU A 20 -1.12 14.59 -0.73
N VAL A 21 -0.62 14.14 0.42
CA VAL A 21 -0.74 12.74 0.88
C VAL A 21 -1.44 12.75 2.24
N VAL A 22 -2.60 12.11 2.32
CA VAL A 22 -3.37 11.96 3.58
C VAL A 22 -3.36 10.49 3.99
N VAL A 23 -3.61 9.60 3.04
CA VAL A 23 -3.32 8.16 3.12
C VAL A 23 -2.09 7.90 2.26
N TYR A 24 -1.04 7.33 2.84
CA TYR A 24 0.15 6.97 2.09
C TYR A 24 -0.09 5.71 1.27
N VAL A 25 0.23 5.85 -0.01
CA VAL A 25 0.27 4.76 -0.98
C VAL A 25 1.75 4.50 -1.29
N PRO A 26 2.26 3.30 -1.00
CA PRO A 26 3.57 2.86 -1.47
C PRO A 26 3.66 2.90 -3.01
N SER A 27 4.86 2.73 -3.54
CA SER A 27 5.08 2.85 -4.99
C SER A 27 4.22 1.86 -5.78
N MET A 28 3.47 2.38 -6.75
CA MET A 28 2.61 1.58 -7.62
C MET A 28 3.41 1.02 -8.79
N ARG A 29 3.18 -0.24 -9.10
CA ARG A 29 3.76 -0.92 -10.27
C ARG A 29 2.71 -1.03 -11.35
N ILE A 30 3.13 -0.88 -12.59
CA ILE A 30 2.26 -1.00 -13.77
C ILE A 30 2.87 -2.00 -14.76
N PRO A 31 2.04 -2.73 -15.52
CA PRO A 31 2.55 -3.66 -16.50
C PRO A 31 3.29 -2.91 -17.61
N ALA A 32 4.35 -3.53 -18.11
CA ALA A 32 5.01 -3.17 -19.35
C ALA A 32 4.62 -4.17 -20.44
N HIS A 33 4.88 -3.85 -21.70
CA HIS A 33 4.57 -4.75 -22.81
C HIS A 33 5.19 -6.14 -22.62
N SER A 34 4.41 -7.18 -22.88
CA SER A 34 4.82 -8.59 -22.80
C SER A 34 4.14 -9.35 -23.94
N ASP A 35 4.87 -10.29 -24.54
CA ASP A 35 4.36 -11.08 -25.67
C ASP A 35 3.61 -12.31 -25.16
N LEU A 36 2.28 -12.21 -25.12
CA LEU A 36 1.40 -13.33 -24.76
C LEU A 36 1.07 -14.19 -25.98
N GLN A 37 1.14 -13.62 -27.19
CA GLN A 37 0.67 -14.29 -28.41
C GLN A 37 1.61 -15.40 -28.86
N ARG A 38 2.93 -15.16 -28.87
CA ARG A 38 3.88 -16.18 -29.33
C ARG A 38 3.97 -17.40 -28.41
N PRO A 39 4.10 -17.25 -27.07
CA PRO A 39 4.31 -18.41 -26.20
C PRO A 39 3.06 -19.28 -26.02
N LEU A 40 1.86 -18.71 -26.19
CA LEU A 40 0.59 -19.42 -26.01
C LEU A 40 -0.01 -19.94 -27.33
N ARG A 41 0.60 -19.59 -28.47
CA ARG A 41 0.10 -19.96 -29.80
C ARG A 41 -0.04 -21.47 -29.94
N GLY A 42 -1.26 -21.91 -30.27
CA GLY A 42 -1.55 -23.33 -30.50
C GLY A 42 -1.56 -24.18 -29.23
N LEU A 43 -1.37 -23.60 -28.05
CA LEU A 43 -1.51 -24.28 -26.76
C LEU A 43 -2.89 -24.06 -26.15
N ILE A 44 -3.48 -22.89 -26.43
CA ILE A 44 -4.84 -22.50 -26.08
C ILE A 44 -5.49 -21.88 -27.35
N PRO A 45 -6.82 -21.69 -27.39
CA PRO A 45 -7.56 -21.30 -28.57
C PRO A 45 -7.30 -19.81 -28.81
N GLN A 46 -7.30 -19.43 -30.08
CA GLN A 46 -6.81 -18.13 -30.49
C GLN A 46 -7.61 -16.98 -29.88
N ASP A 47 -8.94 -17.15 -29.71
CA ASP A 47 -9.81 -16.17 -29.07
C ASP A 47 -9.40 -15.88 -27.62
N LEU A 48 -8.96 -16.89 -26.87
CA LEU A 48 -8.52 -16.72 -25.48
C LEU A 48 -7.17 -15.99 -25.42
N VAL A 49 -6.22 -16.34 -26.29
CA VAL A 49 -4.94 -15.64 -26.42
C VAL A 49 -5.17 -14.16 -26.75
N ASP A 50 -6.05 -13.88 -27.71
CA ASP A 50 -6.34 -12.52 -28.15
C ASP A 50 -7.04 -11.71 -27.06
N ARG A 51 -7.97 -12.31 -26.31
CA ARG A 51 -8.61 -11.65 -25.14
C ARG A 51 -7.59 -11.31 -24.05
N LEU A 52 -6.74 -12.27 -23.67
CA LEU A 52 -5.66 -12.06 -22.69
C LEU A 52 -4.72 -10.93 -23.13
N ALA A 53 -4.25 -10.96 -24.38
CA ALA A 53 -3.36 -9.95 -24.92
C ALA A 53 -4.05 -8.57 -25.02
N CYS A 54 -5.30 -8.52 -25.45
CA CYS A 54 -6.09 -7.29 -25.58
C CYS A 54 -6.27 -6.60 -24.23
N LEU A 55 -6.77 -7.32 -23.22
CA LEU A 55 -6.99 -6.78 -21.87
C LEU A 55 -5.69 -6.33 -21.23
N ARG A 56 -4.63 -7.14 -21.33
CA ARG A 56 -3.32 -6.74 -20.79
C ARG A 56 -2.78 -5.49 -21.46
N ASN A 57 -2.90 -5.38 -22.79
CA ASN A 57 -2.49 -4.18 -23.52
C ASN A 57 -3.33 -2.96 -23.15
N GLN A 58 -4.65 -3.13 -22.94
CA GLN A 58 -5.51 -2.05 -22.43
C GLN A 58 -5.04 -1.57 -21.05
N ILE A 59 -4.74 -2.49 -20.11
CA ILE A 59 -4.22 -2.14 -18.78
C ILE A 59 -2.89 -1.37 -18.91
N VAL A 60 -1.97 -1.83 -19.77
CA VAL A 60 -0.69 -1.14 -20.03
C VAL A 60 -0.91 0.29 -20.53
N LEU A 61 -1.86 0.48 -21.45
CA LEU A 61 -2.17 1.78 -22.03
C LEU A 61 -2.80 2.72 -20.98
N VAL A 62 -3.86 2.28 -20.30
CA VAL A 62 -4.61 3.09 -19.32
C VAL A 62 -3.73 3.42 -18.11
N ALA A 63 -2.93 2.48 -17.62
CA ALA A 63 -2.03 2.70 -16.50
C ALA A 63 -0.81 3.57 -16.85
N GLY A 64 -0.43 3.61 -18.13
CA GLY A 64 0.68 4.42 -18.63
C GLY A 64 0.35 5.90 -18.83
N ASP A 65 -0.94 6.27 -18.86
CA ASP A 65 -1.36 7.66 -19.01
C ASP A 65 -1.09 8.43 -17.70
N THR A 66 -0.17 9.39 -17.77
CA THR A 66 0.36 10.15 -16.64
C THR A 66 -0.67 11.12 -16.09
N GLY A 67 -1.68 10.59 -15.40
CA GLY A 67 -2.74 11.42 -14.86
C GLY A 67 -3.83 10.71 -14.08
N LEU A 68 -3.85 9.36 -14.02
CA LEU A 68 -4.84 8.50 -13.32
C LEU A 68 -6.02 9.29 -12.74
N CYS A 69 -6.82 9.88 -13.63
CA CYS A 69 -7.98 10.66 -13.27
C CYS A 69 -9.11 9.68 -12.89
N GLY A 70 -10.15 10.17 -12.22
CA GLY A 70 -11.25 9.31 -11.74
C GLY A 70 -11.81 8.37 -12.82
N SER A 71 -11.96 8.84 -14.07
CA SER A 71 -12.43 8.00 -15.18
C SER A 71 -11.43 6.91 -15.60
N ALA A 72 -10.13 7.23 -15.63
CA ALA A 72 -9.07 6.27 -15.96
C ALA A 72 -8.94 5.19 -14.88
N VAL A 73 -9.13 5.55 -13.60
CA VAL A 73 -9.11 4.58 -12.49
C VAL A 73 -10.26 3.58 -12.60
N THR A 74 -11.48 4.05 -12.91
CA THR A 74 -12.64 3.15 -13.09
C THR A 74 -12.45 2.21 -14.28
N GLU A 75 -11.97 2.73 -15.42
CA GLU A 75 -11.68 1.89 -16.59
C GLU A 75 -10.61 0.84 -16.28
N LEU A 76 -9.54 1.25 -15.60
CA LEU A 76 -8.44 0.39 -15.21
C LEU A 76 -8.88 -0.74 -14.27
N ARG A 77 -9.73 -0.43 -13.27
CA ARG A 77 -10.30 -1.42 -12.36
C ARG A 77 -11.09 -2.49 -13.11
N ARG A 78 -12.00 -2.06 -13.99
CA ARG A 78 -12.79 -2.98 -14.82
C ARG A 78 -11.88 -3.88 -15.66
N ALA A 79 -10.89 -3.30 -16.34
CA ALA A 79 -9.96 -4.08 -17.17
C ALA A 79 -9.14 -5.07 -16.34
N LEU A 80 -8.73 -4.70 -15.12
CA LEU A 80 -8.02 -5.60 -14.18
C LEU A 80 -8.91 -6.76 -13.74
N GLU A 81 -10.18 -6.52 -13.41
CA GLU A 81 -11.13 -7.57 -13.00
C GLU A 81 -11.41 -8.55 -14.14
N GLU A 82 -11.66 -8.05 -15.36
CA GLU A 82 -11.85 -8.87 -16.56
C GLU A 82 -10.57 -9.65 -16.94
N TYR A 83 -9.39 -9.05 -16.77
CA TYR A 83 -8.13 -9.74 -17.00
C TYR A 83 -7.87 -10.82 -15.95
N LEU A 84 -8.23 -10.56 -14.69
CA LEU A 84 -8.02 -11.46 -13.57
C LEU A 84 -8.77 -12.79 -13.74
N SER A 85 -10.03 -12.75 -14.21
CA SER A 85 -10.81 -13.97 -14.47
C SER A 85 -10.17 -14.89 -15.52
N LEU A 86 -9.52 -14.30 -16.53
CA LEU A 86 -8.78 -15.05 -17.55
C LEU A 86 -7.41 -15.53 -17.04
N LEU A 87 -6.68 -14.66 -16.33
CA LEU A 87 -5.34 -14.92 -15.83
C LEU A 87 -5.28 -16.11 -14.87
N ILE A 88 -6.32 -16.32 -14.05
CA ILE A 88 -6.40 -17.46 -13.13
C ILE A 88 -6.27 -18.79 -13.88
N GLY A 89 -6.73 -18.89 -15.12
CA GLY A 89 -6.55 -20.12 -15.90
C GLY A 89 -5.11 -20.41 -16.30
N LEU A 90 -4.26 -19.39 -16.41
CA LEU A 90 -2.82 -19.59 -16.65
C LEU A 90 -2.08 -20.17 -15.43
N THR A 91 -2.63 -20.02 -14.22
CA THR A 91 -2.03 -20.57 -12.99
C THR A 91 -2.47 -22.00 -12.67
N LYS A 92 -3.39 -22.56 -13.46
CA LYS A 92 -3.88 -23.94 -13.29
C LYS A 92 -2.82 -24.93 -13.75
N LYS A 93 -2.40 -25.80 -12.84
CA LYS A 93 -1.35 -26.80 -13.08
C LYS A 93 -1.72 -27.74 -14.22
N GLU A 94 -3.00 -28.10 -14.32
CA GLU A 94 -3.57 -28.95 -15.37
C GLU A 94 -3.42 -28.39 -16.79
N HIS A 95 -3.23 -27.07 -16.94
CA HIS A 95 -3.01 -26.45 -18.25
C HIS A 95 -1.53 -26.42 -18.66
N GLY A 96 -0.60 -26.54 -17.72
CA GLY A 96 0.85 -26.55 -18.01
C GLY A 96 1.40 -25.23 -18.57
N LEU A 97 0.75 -24.09 -18.32
CA LEU A 97 1.09 -22.79 -18.93
C LEU A 97 1.93 -21.86 -18.04
N GLU A 98 2.13 -22.23 -16.77
CA GLU A 98 2.62 -21.35 -15.71
C GLU A 98 3.94 -20.62 -16.06
N GLY A 99 4.88 -21.31 -16.70
CA GLY A 99 6.21 -20.77 -17.01
C GLY A 99 6.41 -20.24 -18.43
N LEU A 100 5.35 -20.18 -19.25
CA LEU A 100 5.50 -19.95 -20.69
C LEU A 100 5.62 -18.48 -21.09
N VAL A 101 4.96 -17.58 -20.35
CA VAL A 101 4.93 -16.15 -20.68
C VAL A 101 5.85 -15.39 -19.73
N GLU A 102 6.76 -14.60 -20.30
CA GLU A 102 7.56 -13.63 -19.56
C GLU A 102 6.76 -12.34 -19.33
N PHE A 103 6.43 -12.06 -18.07
CA PHE A 103 5.68 -10.87 -17.67
C PHE A 103 6.60 -9.77 -17.19
N LYS A 104 6.40 -8.56 -17.76
CA LYS A 104 7.23 -7.38 -17.50
C LYS A 104 6.43 -6.35 -16.72
N TRP A 105 7.04 -5.84 -15.65
CA TRP A 105 6.47 -4.79 -14.78
C TRP A 105 7.50 -3.70 -14.51
N LYS A 106 7.01 -2.47 -14.40
CA LYS A 106 7.82 -1.29 -14.14
C LYS A 106 7.22 -0.45 -13.02
N ASN A 107 8.06 0.34 -12.37
CA ASN A 107 7.61 1.35 -11.43
C ASN A 107 6.84 2.45 -12.16
N LEU A 108 5.71 2.90 -11.61
CA LEU A 108 4.97 4.03 -12.18
C LEU A 108 5.75 5.35 -12.07
N GLU A 109 6.44 5.58 -10.95
CA GLU A 109 7.06 6.86 -10.62
C GLU A 109 8.44 7.00 -11.28
N SER A 110 9.25 5.94 -11.26
CA SER A 110 10.59 5.94 -11.87
C SER A 110 10.60 5.56 -13.35
N GLY A 111 9.54 4.90 -13.83
CA GLY A 111 9.42 4.39 -15.20
C GLY A 111 10.40 3.26 -15.55
N ARG A 112 11.29 2.87 -14.62
CA ARG A 112 12.27 1.81 -14.84
C ARG A 112 11.59 0.44 -14.73
N GLN A 113 11.96 -0.47 -15.64
CA GLN A 113 11.56 -1.87 -15.53
C GLN A 113 12.18 -2.45 -14.25
N GLU A 114 11.33 -3.00 -13.39
CA GLU A 114 11.75 -3.53 -12.08
C GLU A 114 11.81 -5.05 -12.10
N ASN A 115 10.90 -5.71 -12.82
CA ASN A 115 10.88 -7.17 -12.92
C ASN A 115 10.50 -7.66 -14.32
N SER A 116 11.10 -8.80 -14.68
CA SER A 116 10.82 -9.60 -15.86
C SER A 116 10.84 -11.05 -15.40
N VAL A 117 9.68 -11.70 -15.33
CA VAL A 117 9.57 -13.04 -14.72
C VAL A 117 8.66 -13.91 -15.58
N ALA A 118 9.15 -15.08 -15.96
CA ALA A 118 8.38 -16.09 -16.68
C ALA A 118 7.57 -16.96 -15.71
N ASN A 119 6.52 -16.39 -15.11
CA ASN A 119 5.64 -17.12 -14.20
C ASN A 119 4.25 -16.47 -14.07
N SER A 120 3.19 -17.25 -14.26
CA SER A 120 1.80 -16.76 -14.18
C SER A 120 1.35 -16.41 -12.76
N TRP A 121 1.89 -17.05 -11.70
CA TRP A 121 1.63 -16.62 -10.32
C TRP A 121 2.26 -15.26 -10.02
N PHE A 122 3.40 -14.94 -10.64
CA PHE A 122 3.99 -13.60 -10.52
C PHE A 122 3.11 -12.52 -11.20
N GLU A 123 2.53 -12.82 -12.37
CA GLU A 123 1.57 -11.91 -12.99
C GLU A 123 0.34 -11.72 -12.10
N LEU A 124 -0.21 -12.82 -11.56
CA LEU A 124 -1.36 -12.78 -10.65
C LEU A 124 -1.07 -11.94 -9.40
N LEU A 125 0.09 -12.14 -8.78
CA LEU A 125 0.59 -11.33 -7.67
C LEU A 125 0.64 -9.84 -8.02
N SER A 126 1.19 -9.52 -9.18
CA SER A 126 1.39 -8.14 -9.63
C SER A 126 0.06 -7.44 -9.94
N VAL A 127 -0.90 -8.14 -10.53
CA VAL A 127 -2.26 -7.64 -10.79
C VAL A 127 -3.00 -7.35 -9.48
N ILE A 128 -3.01 -8.29 -8.54
CA ILE A 128 -3.74 -8.11 -7.27
C ILE A 128 -3.07 -7.05 -6.40
N HIS A 129 -1.73 -6.97 -6.41
CA HIS A 129 -1.02 -5.86 -5.78
C HIS A 129 -1.40 -4.51 -6.41
N MET A 130 -1.50 -4.42 -7.73
CA MET A 130 -1.93 -3.20 -8.42
C MET A 130 -3.36 -2.80 -8.02
N ILE A 131 -4.28 -3.77 -7.92
CA ILE A 131 -5.64 -3.55 -7.39
C ILE A 131 -5.58 -2.98 -5.96
N ALA A 132 -4.76 -3.56 -5.08
CA ALA A 132 -4.60 -3.06 -3.71
C ALA A 132 -4.07 -1.61 -3.69
N MET A 133 -3.05 -1.29 -4.51
CA MET A 133 -2.49 0.06 -4.58
C MET A 133 -3.49 1.09 -5.12
N LEU A 134 -4.31 0.70 -6.10
CA LEU A 134 -5.40 1.55 -6.61
C LEU A 134 -6.44 1.82 -5.51
N THR A 135 -6.77 0.80 -4.71
CA THR A 135 -7.69 0.93 -3.57
C THR A 135 -7.15 1.84 -2.47
N LEU A 136 -5.85 1.78 -2.15
CA LEU A 136 -5.22 2.76 -1.26
C LEU A 136 -5.24 4.18 -1.84
N SER A 137 -5.02 4.31 -3.16
CA SER A 137 -5.05 5.61 -3.85
C SER A 137 -6.44 6.24 -3.85
N GLU A 138 -7.49 5.42 -3.96
CA GLU A 138 -8.88 5.86 -3.85
C GLU A 138 -9.19 6.35 -2.43
N ALA A 139 -8.77 5.60 -1.41
CA ALA A 139 -8.88 6.03 -0.02
C ALA A 139 -8.17 7.38 0.22
N ASN A 140 -6.96 7.55 -0.34
CA ASN A 140 -6.26 8.84 -0.28
C ASN A 140 -7.06 9.97 -0.95
N THR A 141 -7.67 9.70 -2.11
CA THR A 141 -8.45 10.69 -2.86
C THR A 141 -9.70 11.13 -2.10
N LEU A 142 -10.40 10.21 -1.41
CA LEU A 142 -11.53 10.54 -0.54
C LEU A 142 -11.12 11.42 0.64
N MET A 143 -9.90 11.21 1.14
CA MET A 143 -9.37 11.91 2.29
C MET A 143 -8.70 13.25 1.96
N ILE A 144 -8.46 13.56 0.69
CA ILE A 144 -7.98 14.88 0.25
C ILE A 144 -9.18 15.84 0.13
N PRO A 145 -9.20 16.96 0.89
CA PRO A 145 -10.29 17.94 0.81
C PRO A 145 -10.39 18.57 -0.59
N LYS A 146 -11.59 18.55 -1.17
CA LYS A 146 -11.85 19.02 -2.54
C LYS A 146 -12.06 20.54 -2.65
N ASP A 147 -12.33 21.22 -1.54
CA ASP A 147 -12.65 22.65 -1.53
C ASP A 147 -11.41 23.56 -1.55
N ARG A 148 -11.22 24.26 -2.68
CA ARG A 148 -10.38 25.47 -2.81
C ARG A 148 -11.21 26.76 -2.73
N SER A 149 -12.47 26.67 -2.32
CA SER A 149 -13.45 27.76 -2.36
C SER A 149 -13.29 28.75 -1.20
N GLY A 150 -12.14 29.43 -1.11
CA GLY A 150 -11.97 30.73 -0.44
C GLY A 150 -12.28 30.89 1.06
N SER A 151 -12.96 29.95 1.72
CA SER A 151 -13.40 30.04 3.12
C SER A 151 -12.34 29.56 4.12
N GLY A 152 -11.22 29.02 3.63
CA GLY A 152 -10.07 28.61 4.44
C GLY A 152 -10.24 27.29 5.21
N ILE A 153 -11.45 26.73 5.31
CA ILE A 153 -11.70 25.49 6.09
C ILE A 153 -11.82 24.29 5.15
N ARG A 154 -10.77 23.46 5.13
CA ARG A 154 -10.73 22.18 4.42
C ARG A 154 -11.33 21.06 5.28
N VAL A 155 -12.51 20.55 4.97
CA VAL A 155 -13.17 19.47 5.73
C VAL A 155 -13.45 18.26 4.84
N VAL A 156 -13.23 17.06 5.37
CA VAL A 156 -13.62 15.78 4.75
C VAL A 156 -14.90 15.29 5.42
N SER A 157 -15.90 14.86 4.65
CA SER A 157 -17.18 14.39 5.19
C SER A 157 -17.03 13.10 6.00
N SER A 158 -17.98 12.84 6.90
CA SER A 158 -18.02 11.59 7.69
C SER A 158 -18.19 10.35 6.80
N ASP A 159 -18.95 10.46 5.71
CA ASP A 159 -19.12 9.38 4.74
C ASP A 159 -17.79 9.06 4.04
N CYS A 160 -17.09 10.07 3.50
CA CYS A 160 -15.80 9.85 2.85
C CYS A 160 -14.75 9.23 3.80
N LYS A 161 -14.77 9.61 5.09
CA LYS A 161 -13.91 8.99 6.12
C LYS A 161 -14.26 7.52 6.35
N ARG A 162 -15.55 7.15 6.37
CA ARG A 162 -15.99 5.75 6.53
C ARG A 162 -15.65 4.92 5.29
N ASP A 163 -15.95 5.43 4.11
CA ASP A 163 -15.61 4.79 2.84
C ASP A 163 -14.09 4.59 2.70
N ALA A 164 -13.28 5.55 3.16
CA ALA A 164 -11.83 5.41 3.20
C ALA A 164 -11.37 4.28 4.14
N VAL A 165 -12.02 4.07 5.30
CA VAL A 165 -11.73 2.93 6.17
C VAL A 165 -12.05 1.63 5.46
N ASP A 166 -13.22 1.50 4.83
CA ASP A 166 -13.62 0.29 4.12
C ASP A 166 -12.64 -0.04 2.97
N LEU A 167 -12.20 0.96 2.22
CA LEU A 167 -11.18 0.78 1.18
C LEU A 167 -9.83 0.33 1.75
N LEU A 168 -9.43 0.82 2.93
CA LEU A 168 -8.20 0.38 3.60
C LEU A 168 -8.29 -1.09 4.03
N LEU A 169 -9.45 -1.56 4.51
CA LEU A 169 -9.67 -2.98 4.86
C LEU A 169 -9.61 -3.87 3.63
N LYS A 170 -10.26 -3.47 2.52
CA LYS A 170 -10.20 -4.17 1.22
C LYS A 170 -8.78 -4.27 0.67
N ALA A 171 -8.03 -3.16 0.70
CA ALA A 171 -6.63 -3.15 0.25
C ALA A 171 -5.76 -4.06 1.12
N SER A 172 -5.96 -4.04 2.44
CA SER A 172 -5.30 -4.94 3.38
C SER A 172 -5.58 -6.41 3.06
N GLY A 173 -6.85 -6.74 2.77
CA GLY A 173 -7.31 -8.07 2.38
C GLY A 173 -6.64 -8.60 1.11
N CYS A 174 -6.60 -7.78 0.06
CA CYS A 174 -5.89 -8.10 -1.18
C CYS A 174 -4.41 -8.45 -0.93
N LEU A 175 -3.73 -7.67 -0.07
CA LEU A 175 -2.32 -7.88 0.24
C LEU A 175 -2.07 -9.12 1.10
N VAL A 176 -2.97 -9.41 2.06
CA VAL A 176 -2.93 -10.68 2.81
C VAL A 176 -3.11 -11.86 1.87
N PHE A 177 -4.02 -11.78 0.90
CA PHE A 177 -4.19 -12.82 -0.11
C PHE A 177 -2.91 -13.00 -0.94
N CYS A 178 -2.29 -11.92 -1.41
CA CYS A 178 -1.00 -11.97 -2.11
C CYS A 178 0.06 -12.75 -1.33
N VAL A 179 0.19 -12.47 -0.04
CA VAL A 179 1.16 -13.12 0.85
C VAL A 179 0.83 -14.58 1.09
N ARG A 180 -0.40 -14.87 1.52
CA ARG A 180 -0.78 -16.20 2.01
C ARG A 180 -1.04 -17.18 0.89
N GLU A 181 -1.68 -16.75 -0.19
CA GLU A 181 -2.19 -17.64 -1.22
C GLU A 181 -1.31 -17.67 -2.48
N ILE A 182 -0.69 -16.55 -2.84
CA ILE A 182 0.11 -16.45 -4.09
C ILE A 182 1.59 -16.65 -3.81
N LEU A 183 2.18 -15.86 -2.91
CA LEU A 183 3.60 -15.97 -2.57
C LEU A 183 3.92 -17.35 -2.00
N ALA A 184 3.02 -18.00 -1.27
CA ALA A 184 3.23 -19.38 -0.81
C ALA A 184 3.43 -20.40 -1.95
N ARG A 185 2.94 -20.11 -3.15
CA ARG A 185 3.04 -20.99 -4.33
C ARG A 185 4.26 -20.70 -5.20
N LEU A 186 4.87 -19.52 -5.05
CA LEU A 186 6.01 -19.10 -5.85
C LEU A 186 7.31 -19.76 -5.35
N PRO A 187 8.09 -20.39 -6.24
CA PRO A 187 9.39 -20.96 -5.92
C PRO A 187 10.38 -19.93 -5.31
N PRO A 188 11.24 -20.32 -4.35
CA PRO A 188 12.18 -19.40 -3.70
C PRO A 188 13.17 -18.71 -4.64
N ASP A 189 13.58 -19.38 -5.72
CA ASP A 189 14.42 -18.84 -6.77
C ASP A 189 13.73 -17.70 -7.52
N ILE A 190 12.44 -17.84 -7.81
CA ILE A 190 11.64 -16.77 -8.43
C ILE A 190 11.50 -15.58 -7.47
N LYS A 191 11.18 -15.81 -6.19
CA LYS A 191 11.05 -14.72 -5.20
C LYS A 191 12.32 -13.88 -5.05
N LYS A 192 13.50 -14.50 -5.14
CA LYS A 192 14.80 -13.81 -5.11
C LYS A 192 14.99 -12.84 -6.27
N THR A 193 14.25 -13.01 -7.38
CA THR A 193 14.30 -12.08 -8.51
C THR A 193 13.47 -10.82 -8.29
N PHE A 194 12.56 -10.81 -7.30
CA PHE A 194 11.68 -9.67 -7.05
C PHE A 194 12.48 -8.46 -6.56
N SER A 195 12.01 -7.26 -6.92
CA SER A 195 12.58 -6.04 -6.38
C SER A 195 12.46 -6.01 -4.85
N LYS A 196 13.37 -5.31 -4.18
CA LYS A 196 13.44 -5.30 -2.71
C LYS A 196 12.16 -4.76 -2.05
N ASP A 197 11.45 -3.88 -2.74
CA ASP A 197 10.17 -3.30 -2.32
C ASP A 197 8.94 -4.17 -2.66
N PHE A 198 9.16 -5.37 -3.19
CA PHE A 198 8.10 -6.32 -3.58
C PHE A 198 8.27 -7.71 -2.94
N GLN A 199 9.02 -7.77 -1.84
CA GLN A 199 9.24 -8.98 -1.04
C GLN A 199 8.09 -9.20 -0.04
N ASP A 200 7.93 -10.43 0.45
CA ASP A 200 6.88 -10.86 1.40
C ASP A 200 6.73 -9.82 2.55
N GLY A 201 7.82 -9.57 3.29
CA GLY A 201 7.89 -8.60 4.40
C GLY A 201 7.36 -7.20 4.06
N VAL A 202 7.58 -6.75 2.83
CA VAL A 202 7.10 -5.45 2.40
C VAL A 202 5.60 -5.49 2.17
N LEU A 203 5.07 -6.52 1.52
CA LEU A 203 3.63 -6.67 1.30
C LEU A 203 2.86 -6.81 2.62
N GLU A 204 3.39 -7.56 3.60
CA GLU A 204 2.82 -7.62 4.95
C GLU A 204 2.83 -6.25 5.63
N ALA A 205 3.95 -5.52 5.55
CA ALA A 205 4.03 -4.18 6.12
C ALA A 205 2.98 -3.23 5.51
N ILE A 206 2.73 -3.30 4.19
CA ILE A 206 1.71 -2.47 3.53
C ILE A 206 0.30 -2.87 3.99
N SER A 207 0.03 -4.17 4.11
CA SER A 207 -1.26 -4.68 4.60
C SER A 207 -1.57 -4.16 6.00
N ILE A 208 -0.59 -4.23 6.90
CA ILE A 208 -0.69 -3.75 8.29
C ILE A 208 -0.75 -2.23 8.36
N GLN A 209 0.01 -1.52 7.50
CA GLN A 209 -0.06 -0.08 7.36
C GLN A 209 -1.49 0.39 7.04
N ALA A 210 -2.20 -0.32 6.16
CA ALA A 210 -3.57 0.03 5.81
C ALA A 210 -4.50 -0.01 7.05
N LEU A 211 -4.38 -1.04 7.89
CA LEU A 211 -5.11 -1.15 9.16
C LEU A 211 -4.73 -0.04 10.16
N GLY A 212 -3.45 0.29 10.25
CA GLY A 212 -2.96 1.41 11.08
C GLY A 212 -3.52 2.76 10.65
N GLN A 213 -3.61 3.01 9.34
CA GLN A 213 -4.25 4.22 8.78
C GLN A 213 -5.76 4.23 9.00
N GLY A 214 -6.44 3.07 8.90
CA GLY A 214 -7.88 2.96 9.21
C GLY A 214 -8.18 3.26 10.68
N THR A 215 -7.33 2.74 11.57
CA THR A 215 -7.42 3.00 13.02
C THR A 215 -7.20 4.47 13.35
N GLU A 216 -6.32 5.16 12.61
CA GLU A 216 -6.14 6.61 12.75
C GLU A 216 -7.40 7.40 12.42
N ILE A 217 -8.11 7.02 11.35
CA ILE A 217 -9.40 7.63 10.98
C ILE A 217 -10.42 7.39 12.09
N GLN A 218 -10.51 6.17 12.63
CA GLN A 218 -11.39 5.83 13.75
C GLN A 218 -11.06 6.63 15.03
N LEU A 219 -9.77 6.79 15.34
CA LEU A 219 -9.33 7.65 16.45
C LEU A 219 -9.77 9.11 16.21
N GLY A 220 -9.68 9.59 14.98
CA GLY A 220 -10.20 10.90 14.57
C GLY A 220 -11.69 11.06 14.90
N PHE A 221 -12.53 10.08 14.55
CA PHE A 221 -13.95 10.08 14.92
C PHE A 221 -14.16 10.09 16.44
N ALA A 222 -13.39 9.29 17.18
CA ALA A 222 -13.48 9.26 18.64
C ALA A 222 -13.11 10.63 19.25
N VAL A 223 -12.09 11.30 18.73
CA VAL A 223 -11.67 12.63 19.19
C VAL A 223 -12.74 13.69 18.95
N GLU A 224 -13.38 13.67 17.78
CA GLU A 224 -14.47 14.59 17.40
C GLU A 224 -15.78 14.31 18.15
N SER A 225 -15.97 13.09 18.66
CA SER A 225 -17.19 12.69 19.38
C SER A 225 -17.15 13.03 20.87
N GLN A 226 -18.17 13.76 21.34
CA GLN A 226 -18.40 13.99 22.77
C GLN A 226 -18.79 12.71 23.53
N LYS A 227 -19.33 11.71 22.83
CA LYS A 227 -19.77 10.43 23.42
C LYS A 227 -18.63 9.44 23.61
N ALA A 228 -17.51 9.62 22.91
CA ALA A 228 -16.39 8.69 23.00
C ALA A 228 -15.63 8.87 24.32
N SER A 229 -15.61 7.81 25.13
CA SER A 229 -14.90 7.81 26.40
C SER A 229 -13.38 7.88 26.21
N LEU A 230 -12.68 8.31 27.26
CA LEU A 230 -11.21 8.33 27.26
C LEU A 230 -10.61 6.94 27.06
N SER A 231 -11.26 5.89 27.60
CA SER A 231 -10.84 4.50 27.41
C SER A 231 -10.91 4.06 25.95
N VAL A 232 -11.92 4.51 25.20
CA VAL A 232 -12.01 4.24 23.75
C VAL A 232 -10.88 4.93 23.00
N LYS A 233 -10.60 6.20 23.31
CA LYS A 233 -9.50 6.96 22.68
C LYS A 233 -8.13 6.32 22.97
N ARG A 234 -7.89 5.89 24.22
CA ARG A 234 -6.68 5.17 24.63
C ARG A 234 -6.54 3.85 23.86
N ARG A 235 -7.62 3.05 23.80
CA ARG A 235 -7.63 1.77 23.09
C ARG A 235 -7.26 1.94 21.62
N LEU A 236 -7.95 2.82 20.90
CA LEU A 236 -7.66 3.08 19.48
C LEU A 236 -6.22 3.58 19.25
N ALA A 237 -5.70 4.44 20.13
CA ALA A 237 -4.31 4.90 20.02
C ALA A 237 -3.28 3.77 20.27
N CYS A 238 -3.58 2.85 21.20
CA CYS A 238 -2.73 1.68 21.45
C CYS A 238 -2.82 0.67 20.29
N GLU A 239 -4.01 0.40 19.75
CA GLU A 239 -4.17 -0.45 18.55
C GLU A 239 -3.40 0.14 17.35
N GLN A 240 -3.49 1.46 17.13
CA GLN A 240 -2.71 2.15 16.10
C GLN A 240 -1.20 1.93 16.28
N LEU A 241 -0.70 2.01 17.53
CA LEU A 241 0.70 1.75 17.84
C LEU A 241 1.08 0.30 17.55
N ILE A 242 0.23 -0.67 17.89
CA ILE A 242 0.48 -2.09 17.63
C ILE A 242 0.66 -2.33 16.13
N TYR A 243 -0.25 -1.82 15.27
CA TYR A 243 -0.12 -1.95 13.82
C TYR A 243 1.20 -1.36 13.30
N PHE A 244 1.52 -0.10 13.64
CA PHE A 244 2.75 0.51 13.14
C PHE A 244 4.02 -0.12 13.74
N SER A 245 3.95 -0.72 14.93
CA SER A 245 5.06 -1.51 15.49
C SER A 245 5.30 -2.78 14.68
N GLN A 246 4.22 -3.51 14.33
CA GLN A 246 4.31 -4.69 13.48
C GLN A 246 4.83 -4.34 12.08
N ALA A 247 4.28 -3.31 11.43
CA ALA A 247 4.75 -2.85 10.12
C ALA A 247 6.23 -2.42 10.16
N TYR A 248 6.65 -1.74 11.24
CA TYR A 248 8.05 -1.35 11.41
C TYR A 248 8.97 -2.58 11.55
N HIS A 249 8.55 -3.58 12.33
CA HIS A 249 9.30 -4.83 12.49
C HIS A 249 9.58 -5.51 11.15
N PHE A 250 8.54 -5.66 10.31
CA PHE A 250 8.67 -6.26 8.97
C PHE A 250 9.67 -5.51 8.07
N LEU A 251 9.77 -4.19 8.17
CA LEU A 251 10.68 -3.40 7.34
C LEU A 251 12.09 -3.23 7.94
N SER A 252 12.23 -3.29 9.27
CA SER A 252 13.48 -2.97 9.97
C SER A 252 14.64 -3.93 9.70
N GLY A 253 14.34 -5.17 9.30
CA GLY A 253 15.34 -6.18 8.92
C GLY A 253 15.75 -6.14 7.45
N LEU A 254 15.17 -5.26 6.63
CA LEU A 254 15.39 -5.22 5.18
C LEU A 254 16.39 -4.10 4.81
N ASP A 255 17.33 -4.41 3.92
CA ASP A 255 18.23 -3.39 3.33
C ASP A 255 17.47 -2.54 2.29
N MET A 256 16.71 -1.56 2.80
CA MET A 256 15.88 -0.64 2.05
C MET A 256 16.64 0.65 1.66
N SER A 257 17.92 0.52 1.30
CA SER A 257 18.81 1.65 0.97
C SER A 257 18.41 2.46 -0.28
N ASN A 258 17.51 1.94 -1.13
CA ASN A 258 17.04 2.62 -2.34
C ASN A 258 15.69 3.36 -2.14
N GLY A 259 15.39 4.29 -3.06
CA GLY A 259 14.38 5.36 -2.91
C GLY A 259 13.02 4.94 -2.33
N HIS A 260 12.28 4.07 -3.03
CA HIS A 260 10.89 3.73 -2.68
C HIS A 260 10.80 2.98 -1.34
N GLY A 261 11.68 2.00 -1.14
CA GLY A 261 11.77 1.26 0.11
C GLY A 261 12.11 2.16 1.30
N LYS A 262 13.07 3.07 1.10
CA LYS A 262 13.44 4.08 2.10
C LYS A 262 12.26 5.00 2.45
N LYS A 263 11.49 5.45 1.45
CA LYS A 263 10.33 6.32 1.68
C LYS A 263 9.26 5.62 2.51
N HIS A 264 8.96 4.36 2.21
CA HIS A 264 8.01 3.56 2.97
C HIS A 264 8.47 3.39 4.44
N LEU A 265 9.74 3.06 4.67
CA LEU A 265 10.29 2.98 6.03
C LEU A 265 10.22 4.31 6.78
N CYS A 266 10.50 5.44 6.11
CA CYS A 266 10.35 6.76 6.70
C CYS A 266 8.89 7.06 7.09
N PHE A 267 7.92 6.66 6.28
CA PHE A 267 6.50 6.80 6.61
C PHE A 267 6.14 6.00 7.85
N ILE A 268 6.47 4.71 7.88
CA ILE A 268 6.17 3.83 9.02
C ILE A 268 6.82 4.35 10.30
N LYS A 269 8.08 4.80 10.24
CA LYS A 269 8.77 5.41 11.40
C LYS A 269 8.03 6.65 11.90
N TRP A 270 7.60 7.53 11.00
CA TRP A 270 6.83 8.72 11.36
C TRP A 270 5.52 8.35 12.05
N LYS A 271 4.71 7.46 11.45
CA LYS A 271 3.42 7.05 12.01
C LYS A 271 3.55 6.26 13.31
N PHE A 272 4.58 5.43 13.45
CA PHE A 272 4.91 4.75 14.70
C PHE A 272 5.13 5.76 15.84
N LEU A 273 5.92 6.81 15.61
CA LEU A 273 6.19 7.84 16.62
C LEU A 273 4.92 8.62 16.99
N GLU A 274 4.08 8.98 16.01
CA GLU A 274 2.79 9.63 16.26
C GLU A 274 1.83 8.74 17.07
N ALA A 275 1.68 7.48 16.68
CA ALA A 275 0.84 6.52 17.38
C ALA A 275 1.32 6.29 18.81
N LYS A 276 2.65 6.20 19.01
CA LYS A 276 3.25 6.07 20.34
C LYS A 276 2.99 7.30 21.21
N ALA A 277 3.12 8.50 20.64
CA ALA A 277 2.78 9.74 21.34
C ALA A 277 1.30 9.79 21.74
N ALA A 278 0.39 9.39 20.85
CA ALA A 278 -1.04 9.33 21.11
C ALA A 278 -1.39 8.33 22.22
N ALA A 279 -0.78 7.13 22.19
CA ALA A 279 -0.99 6.08 23.19
C ALA A 279 -0.58 6.56 24.58
N TYR A 280 0.63 7.12 24.73
CA TYR A 280 1.08 7.68 26.01
C TYR A 280 0.24 8.87 26.46
N TYR A 281 -0.18 9.75 25.56
CA TYR A 281 -1.04 10.88 25.92
C TYR A 281 -2.36 10.42 26.52
N TYR A 282 -3.09 9.52 25.85
CA TYR A 282 -4.37 9.03 26.36
C TYR A 282 -4.21 8.11 27.58
N HIS A 283 -3.10 7.38 27.68
CA HIS A 283 -2.77 6.60 28.86
C HIS A 283 -2.50 7.51 30.08
N GLY A 284 -1.70 8.56 29.91
CA GLY A 284 -1.45 9.57 30.94
C GLY A 284 -2.73 10.26 31.41
N LEU A 285 -3.66 10.58 30.50
CA LEU A 285 -4.96 11.12 30.88
C LEU A 285 -5.82 10.15 31.71
N ILE A 286 -5.66 8.83 31.54
CA ILE A 286 -6.35 7.83 32.37
C ILE A 286 -5.71 7.78 33.75
N LEU A 287 -4.37 7.70 33.82
CA LEU A 287 -3.62 7.67 35.08
C LEU A 287 -3.87 8.93 35.92
N ASP A 288 -3.96 10.10 35.26
CA ASP A 288 -4.21 11.39 35.92
C ASP A 288 -5.56 11.45 36.67
N LYS A 289 -6.49 10.53 36.39
CA LYS A 289 -7.75 10.40 37.14
C LYS A 289 -7.62 9.60 38.43
N GLY A 290 -6.48 8.95 38.65
CA GLY A 290 -6.17 8.26 39.91
C GLY A 290 -6.08 9.24 41.07
N THR A 291 -6.27 8.75 42.28
CA THR A 291 -6.24 9.56 43.51
C THR A 291 -4.90 9.52 44.23
N GLU A 292 -4.02 8.59 43.86
CA GLU A 292 -2.72 8.38 44.51
C GLU A 292 -1.63 9.26 43.87
N PRO A 293 -0.68 9.82 44.65
CA PRO A 293 0.43 10.60 44.11
C PRO A 293 1.22 9.89 43.01
N ALA A 294 1.45 8.58 43.15
CA ALA A 294 2.15 7.75 42.16
C ALA A 294 1.45 7.73 40.78
N CYS A 295 0.11 7.80 40.76
CA CYS A 295 -0.66 7.91 39.52
C CYS A 295 -0.37 9.23 38.80
N HIS A 296 -0.24 10.33 39.55
CA HIS A 296 0.08 11.63 38.99
C HIS A 296 1.52 11.70 38.49
N VAL A 297 2.48 11.08 39.18
CA VAL A 297 3.86 10.98 38.67
C VAL A 297 3.89 10.20 37.36
N SER A 298 3.28 9.02 37.34
CA SER A 298 3.18 8.20 36.13
C SER A 298 2.51 8.94 34.97
N ALA A 299 1.45 9.71 35.26
CA ALA A 299 0.78 10.54 34.26
C ALA A 299 1.70 11.62 33.67
N VAL A 300 2.49 12.32 34.50
CA VAL A 300 3.46 13.32 34.00
C VAL A 300 4.53 12.67 33.15
N CYS A 301 5.08 11.53 33.57
CA CYS A 301 6.03 10.75 32.77
C CYS A 301 5.46 10.41 31.38
N CYS A 302 4.20 9.97 31.31
CA CYS A 302 3.51 9.74 30.04
C CYS A 302 3.38 11.02 29.19
N PHE A 303 3.02 12.16 29.79
CA PHE A 303 2.88 13.42 29.04
C PHE A 303 4.22 13.95 28.51
N LEU A 304 5.29 13.85 29.30
CA LEU A 304 6.63 14.23 28.87
C LEU A 304 7.12 13.32 27.73
N ALA A 305 6.91 12.01 27.85
CA ALA A 305 7.22 11.06 26.79
C ALA A 305 6.42 11.33 25.50
N ALA A 306 5.11 11.56 25.63
CA ALA A 306 4.27 11.93 24.49
C ALA A 306 4.76 13.22 23.81
N GLY A 307 5.19 14.22 24.57
CA GLY A 307 5.77 15.46 24.06
C GLY A 307 7.08 15.24 23.29
N GLY A 308 7.99 14.44 23.84
CA GLY A 308 9.25 14.06 23.19
C GLY A 308 9.02 13.29 21.88
N LEU A 309 8.18 12.25 21.92
CA LEU A 309 7.81 11.44 20.76
C LEU A 309 7.15 12.26 19.66
N LEU A 310 6.25 13.20 20.02
CA LEU A 310 5.62 14.11 19.06
C LEU A 310 6.64 15.08 18.42
N SER A 311 7.66 15.50 19.16
CA SER A 311 8.75 16.32 18.61
C SER A 311 9.59 15.53 17.61
N GLU A 312 9.91 14.28 17.93
CA GLU A 312 10.63 13.38 17.03
C GLU A 312 9.80 13.00 15.79
N SER A 313 8.49 12.80 15.95
CA SER A 313 7.60 12.46 14.84
C SER A 313 7.58 13.56 13.78
N LYS A 314 7.62 14.84 14.19
CA LYS A 314 7.75 15.97 13.26
C LYS A 314 9.03 15.90 12.42
N LYS A 315 10.16 15.52 13.02
CA LYS A 315 11.43 15.33 12.29
C LYS A 315 11.34 14.14 11.33
N ALA A 316 10.70 13.05 11.76
CA ALA A 316 10.46 11.88 10.91
C ALA A 316 9.53 12.21 9.72
N CYS A 317 8.48 13.00 9.94
CA CYS A 317 7.59 13.50 8.90
C CYS A 317 8.34 14.31 7.83
N LEU A 318 9.20 15.24 8.26
CA LEU A 318 10.05 16.01 7.34
C LEU A 318 10.97 15.11 6.53
N THR A 319 11.59 14.12 7.18
CA THR A 319 12.44 13.12 6.51
C THR A 319 11.66 12.33 5.46
N PHE A 320 10.44 11.89 5.79
CA PHE A 320 9.54 11.22 4.85
C PHE A 320 9.20 12.10 3.64
N CYS A 321 8.86 13.38 3.88
CA CYS A 321 8.48 14.32 2.83
C CYS A 321 9.64 14.61 1.85
N LEU A 322 10.86 14.71 2.37
CA LEU A 322 12.07 14.98 1.60
C LEU A 322 12.65 13.73 0.91
N THR A 323 12.30 12.53 1.38
CA THR A 323 12.72 11.28 0.73
C THR A 323 11.98 11.09 -0.59
N ALA A 324 12.72 10.81 -1.65
CA ALA A 324 12.17 10.65 -3.00
C ALA A 324 11.16 9.48 -3.08
N PRO A 325 10.06 9.63 -3.84
CA PRO A 325 9.59 10.87 -4.48
C PRO A 325 9.17 11.95 -3.47
N VAL A 326 9.54 13.21 -3.70
CA VAL A 326 9.22 14.31 -2.77
C VAL A 326 7.71 14.51 -2.67
N THR A 327 7.20 14.62 -1.45
CA THR A 327 5.76 14.84 -1.15
C THR A 327 5.58 16.13 -0.37
N ARG A 328 4.39 16.75 -0.44
CA ARG A 328 4.08 17.89 0.43
C ARG A 328 3.95 17.39 1.86
N SER A 329 4.21 18.27 2.81
CA SER A 329 3.83 18.02 4.20
C SER A 329 2.33 17.74 4.22
N PRO A 330 1.91 16.59 4.75
CA PRO A 330 0.49 16.28 4.93
C PRO A 330 -0.18 17.37 5.79
N PRO A 331 -1.41 17.78 5.45
CA PRO A 331 -2.16 18.67 6.32
C PRO A 331 -2.38 18.00 7.68
N LEU A 332 -2.38 18.78 8.78
CA LEU A 332 -2.82 18.26 10.07
C LEU A 332 -4.34 18.09 10.05
N TRP A 333 -4.81 16.85 10.21
CA TRP A 333 -6.24 16.52 10.24
C TRP A 333 -6.53 15.52 11.37
N GLY A 334 -7.82 15.29 11.61
CA GLY A 334 -8.32 14.27 12.54
C GLY A 334 -7.69 14.33 13.93
N ALA A 335 -7.32 13.17 14.47
CA ALA A 335 -6.72 13.03 15.79
C ALA A 335 -5.41 13.82 15.93
N MET A 336 -4.57 13.84 14.88
CA MET A 336 -3.26 14.49 14.96
C MET A 336 -3.35 16.00 15.08
N LYS A 337 -4.35 16.64 14.47
CA LYS A 337 -4.60 18.08 14.68
C LYS A 337 -4.86 18.40 16.16
N HIS A 338 -5.68 17.59 16.82
CA HIS A 338 -5.99 17.74 18.24
C HIS A 338 -4.77 17.47 19.13
N LEU A 339 -4.07 16.37 18.88
CA LEU A 339 -2.92 15.93 19.69
C LEU A 339 -1.74 16.89 19.58
N HIS A 340 -1.49 17.47 18.40
CA HIS A 340 -0.44 18.47 18.20
C HIS A 340 -0.63 19.73 19.06
N GLN A 341 -1.89 20.06 19.37
CA GLN A 341 -2.23 21.19 20.24
C GLN A 341 -2.21 20.76 21.71
N LYS A 342 -2.83 19.63 22.04
CA LYS A 342 -3.08 19.24 23.42
C LYS A 342 -1.90 18.61 24.14
N ILE A 343 -1.06 17.84 23.44
CA ILE A 343 0.10 17.19 24.09
C ILE A 343 1.03 18.23 24.72
N PRO A 344 1.51 19.27 24.01
CA PRO A 344 2.40 20.27 24.62
C PRO A 344 1.74 21.06 25.76
N GLU A 345 0.46 21.44 25.59
CA GLU A 345 -0.32 22.17 26.60
C GLU A 345 -0.44 21.35 27.89
N VAL A 346 -0.83 20.09 27.77
CA VAL A 346 -1.02 19.20 28.93
C VAL A 346 0.30 18.86 29.57
N ALA A 347 1.35 18.56 28.80
CA ALA A 347 2.67 18.25 29.33
C ALA A 347 3.25 19.43 30.14
N SER A 348 3.16 20.65 29.62
CA SER A 348 3.62 21.86 30.32
C SER A 348 2.82 22.09 31.60
N ARG A 349 1.48 22.10 31.52
CA ARG A 349 0.61 22.35 32.68
C ARG A 349 0.78 21.30 33.78
N LYS A 350 0.85 20.02 33.41
CA LYS A 350 0.93 18.91 34.38
C LYS A 350 2.32 18.79 35.00
N SER A 351 3.39 19.06 34.24
CA SER A 351 4.74 19.13 34.82
C SER A 351 4.89 20.29 35.81
N GLN A 352 4.27 21.44 35.57
CA GLN A 352 4.25 22.53 36.56
C GLN A 352 3.45 22.16 37.81
N MET A 353 2.32 21.49 37.64
CA MET A 353 1.42 21.16 38.76
C MET A 353 1.95 20.05 39.67
N TYR A 354 2.62 19.05 39.10
CA TYR A 354 3.12 17.87 39.83
C TYR A 354 4.66 17.78 39.84
N GLY A 355 5.36 18.83 39.43
CA GLY A 355 6.83 18.84 39.33
C GLY A 355 7.52 18.52 40.65
N TYR A 356 6.93 18.95 41.77
CA TYR A 356 7.43 18.63 43.12
C TYR A 356 7.46 17.11 43.40
N LEU A 357 6.47 16.35 42.90
CA LEU A 357 6.42 14.89 43.07
C LEU A 357 7.55 14.19 42.29
N LEU A 358 7.93 14.73 41.12
CA LEU A 358 9.05 14.20 40.33
C LEU A 358 10.40 14.43 41.01
N GLU A 359 10.55 15.54 41.72
CA GLU A 359 11.76 15.86 42.49
C GLU A 359 11.88 14.97 43.74
N GLU A 360 10.76 14.68 44.40
CA GLU A 360 10.68 13.80 45.58
C GLU A 360 10.96 12.33 45.25
N GLU A 361 10.47 11.81 44.12
CA GLU A 361 10.69 10.41 43.71
C GLU A 361 12.10 10.10 43.16
N LYS A 362 13.02 11.07 43.12
CA LYS A 362 14.43 10.92 42.67
C LYS A 362 14.60 10.04 41.41
N ALA A 363 14.35 10.64 40.25
CA ALA A 363 14.91 10.33 38.92
C ALA A 363 15.11 8.83 38.51
N LEU A 364 14.36 8.45 37.46
CA LEU A 364 14.35 7.19 36.68
C LEU A 364 13.22 6.20 37.04
N GLN A 365 11.98 6.66 37.02
CA GLN A 365 10.89 5.74 36.72
C GLN A 365 10.93 5.38 35.23
N ALA A 366 11.00 4.07 34.95
CA ALA A 366 10.72 3.53 33.63
C ALA A 366 9.33 4.01 33.19
N LEU A 367 9.15 4.28 31.89
CA LEU A 367 7.84 4.68 31.40
C LEU A 367 6.81 3.60 31.73
N PRO A 368 5.59 3.98 32.18
CA PRO A 368 4.53 3.01 32.41
C PRO A 368 4.27 2.18 31.17
N ASP A 369 4.10 0.87 31.35
CA ASP A 369 3.76 -0.01 30.24
C ASP A 369 2.40 0.37 29.64
N LEU A 370 2.37 0.43 28.31
CA LEU A 370 1.11 0.65 27.60
C LEU A 370 0.27 -0.64 27.65
N PRO A 371 -1.05 -0.51 27.83
CA PRO A 371 -1.95 -1.66 27.82
C PRO A 371 -1.95 -2.33 26.44
N ASP A 372 -1.93 -3.66 26.46
CA ASP A 372 -2.11 -4.48 25.26
C ASP A 372 -3.60 -4.68 24.99
N PHE A 373 -4.02 -4.46 23.74
CA PHE A 373 -5.42 -4.54 23.33
C PHE A 373 -5.56 -5.45 22.12
N GLN A 374 -6.66 -6.20 22.09
CA GLN A 374 -7.07 -6.91 20.88
C GLN A 374 -7.35 -5.90 19.75
N LEU A 375 -6.79 -6.20 18.59
CA LEU A 375 -6.95 -5.42 17.37
C LEU A 375 -8.39 -5.53 16.85
N SER A 376 -9.04 -4.39 16.61
CA SER A 376 -10.44 -4.34 16.17
C SER A 376 -10.62 -4.44 14.68
N LEU A 377 -9.73 -3.81 13.92
CA LEU A 377 -9.73 -3.90 12.47
C LEU A 377 -9.06 -5.19 12.02
N ALA A 378 -9.57 -5.77 10.94
CA ALA A 378 -8.96 -6.92 10.29
C ALA A 378 -8.99 -6.69 8.78
N PRO A 379 -8.08 -7.31 8.03
CA PRO A 379 -8.18 -7.36 6.57
C PRO A 379 -9.53 -7.95 6.16
N ASP A 380 -10.15 -7.38 5.13
CA ASP A 380 -11.34 -8.01 4.53
C ASP A 380 -10.95 -9.33 3.84
N ASP A 381 -11.88 -10.28 3.80
CA ASP A 381 -11.67 -11.49 3.01
C ASP A 381 -11.63 -11.12 1.52
N TYR A 382 -10.54 -11.50 0.85
CA TYR A 382 -10.40 -11.35 -0.59
C TYR A 382 -10.63 -12.70 -1.27
N VAL A 383 -11.56 -12.72 -2.22
CA VAL A 383 -11.89 -13.90 -3.03
C VAL A 383 -11.56 -13.59 -4.48
N LEU A 384 -10.83 -14.50 -5.13
CA LEU A 384 -10.58 -14.41 -6.57
C LEU A 384 -11.91 -14.47 -7.34
N PRO A 385 -12.03 -13.76 -8.47
CA PRO A 385 -13.16 -13.97 -9.37
C PRO A 385 -13.17 -15.41 -9.89
N GLU A 386 -14.34 -15.85 -10.35
CA GLU A 386 -14.45 -17.14 -11.02
C GLU A 386 -13.56 -17.17 -12.27
N ILE A 387 -13.00 -18.34 -12.56
CA ILE A 387 -12.23 -18.56 -13.78
C ILE A 387 -13.15 -18.37 -14.99
N ASP A 388 -12.66 -17.68 -16.01
CA ASP A 388 -13.46 -17.46 -17.22
C ASP A 388 -13.86 -18.80 -17.87
N PRO A 389 -15.15 -19.00 -18.22
CA PRO A 389 -15.63 -20.25 -18.83
C PRO A 389 -14.95 -20.62 -20.15
N ALA A 390 -14.22 -19.70 -20.79
CA ALA A 390 -13.39 -19.99 -21.96
C ALA A 390 -12.34 -21.08 -21.68
N TRP A 391 -11.94 -21.30 -20.42
CA TRP A 391 -11.03 -22.37 -20.01
C TRP A 391 -11.71 -23.75 -19.98
N ASP A 392 -13.04 -23.82 -19.90
CA ASP A 392 -13.81 -25.08 -19.79
C ASP A 392 -14.33 -25.60 -21.14
N ARG A 393 -14.04 -24.93 -22.26
CA ARG A 393 -14.42 -25.40 -23.60
C ARG A 393 -13.66 -26.68 -23.97
N ASP A 394 -14.19 -27.83 -23.54
CA ASP A 394 -13.84 -29.22 -23.92
C ASP A 394 -12.34 -29.45 -24.25
N LYS A 395 -11.46 -29.12 -23.30
CA LYS A 395 -10.00 -29.43 -23.24
C LYS A 395 -9.31 -29.52 -24.60
N TRP A 396 -9.11 -28.37 -25.24
CA TRP A 396 -8.09 -28.11 -26.28
C TRP A 396 -7.95 -29.19 -27.36
N GLY A 397 -8.95 -29.31 -28.24
CA GLY A 397 -8.83 -30.05 -29.50
C GLY A 397 -7.78 -29.41 -30.43
N ILE A 398 -6.50 -29.56 -30.10
CA ILE A 398 -5.41 -29.30 -31.03
C ILE A 398 -5.37 -30.52 -31.95
N HIS A 399 -5.92 -30.38 -33.16
CA HIS A 399 -5.62 -31.32 -34.24
C HIS A 399 -4.12 -31.23 -34.52
N SER A 400 -3.31 -32.03 -33.82
CA SER A 400 -1.99 -32.41 -34.29
C SER A 400 -2.22 -33.24 -35.56
N GLN A 401 -2.23 -32.59 -36.72
CA GLN A 401 -2.04 -33.30 -37.98
C GLN A 401 -0.69 -34.00 -37.87
N PRO A 402 -0.62 -35.34 -37.95
CA PRO A 402 0.67 -36.00 -38.07
C PRO A 402 1.23 -35.59 -39.44
N LEU A 403 2.39 -34.94 -39.43
CA LEU A 403 3.22 -34.56 -40.58
C LEU A 403 3.70 -35.76 -41.44
N LYS A 404 2.96 -36.87 -41.48
CA LYS A 404 3.36 -38.12 -42.14
C LYS A 404 2.53 -38.53 -43.37
N GLU A 405 1.56 -37.74 -43.81
CA GLU A 405 0.76 -38.08 -45.01
C GLU A 405 1.17 -37.34 -46.29
N HIS A 406 2.24 -36.56 -46.31
CA HIS A 406 2.75 -35.89 -47.52
C HIS A 406 4.09 -36.43 -48.05
N LEU A 407 4.49 -37.65 -47.64
CA LEU A 407 5.75 -38.27 -48.09
C LEU A 407 5.55 -39.69 -48.67
N LYS A 408 4.41 -39.99 -49.29
CA LYS A 408 4.18 -41.30 -49.92
C LYS A 408 3.66 -41.32 -51.36
N ASP A 409 3.55 -40.18 -52.04
CA ASP A 409 3.10 -40.15 -53.44
C ASP A 409 4.17 -39.58 -54.39
N SER A 410 5.44 -39.97 -54.20
CA SER A 410 6.52 -39.57 -55.13
C SER A 410 7.62 -40.62 -55.26
N GLU A 411 7.28 -41.90 -55.27
CA GLU A 411 8.16 -42.97 -55.77
C GLU A 411 7.30 -44.03 -56.46
N ASP A 412 6.80 -43.73 -57.65
CA ASP A 412 6.50 -44.74 -58.68
C ASP A 412 6.23 -44.01 -60.00
N GLU A 413 7.31 -43.64 -60.68
CA GLU A 413 7.40 -43.58 -62.15
C GLU A 413 8.85 -43.24 -62.52
N THR A 414 9.70 -44.25 -62.70
CA THR A 414 10.76 -44.29 -63.74
C THR A 414 11.54 -45.61 -63.74
N GLY A 415 11.42 -46.38 -64.83
CA GLY A 415 12.31 -47.48 -65.25
C GLY A 415 11.85 -48.86 -64.76
N THR A 416 11.53 -49.85 -65.59
CA THR A 416 12.00 -50.19 -66.95
C THR A 416 11.02 -51.17 -67.57
#